data_AF-A0A954Q741-F1
#
_entry.id   AF-A0A954Q741-F1
#
_cell.length_a   1.000
_cell.length_b   1.000
_cell.length_c   1.000
_cell.angle_alpha   90.00
_cell.angle_beta   90.00
_cell.angle_gamma   90.00
#
_symmetry.space_group_name_H-M   'P 1'
#
loop_
_entity.id
_entity.type
_entity.pdbx_description
1 polymer ?
#
loop_
_entity_poly.entity_id
_entity_poly.type
_entity_poly.pdbx_seq_one_letter_code
_entity_poly.pdbx_strand_id
1 'polypeptide(L)'
;MFFRSQVSVCLLTACLPACIACHSLPALGEESRSPEVQPPEWETRIEAALNSKCEWDFFDAPLIEVCRTMQEKLGVDVALDTKALEDFGINPSTPVTLAISGISTRAFLRLMLNELELTFTMKFGALWITTPEGAEARLTTKVYPVSDLLVRDSALGKPFAEYDGLIGAITSVVSPDTWDDVGGPGAIEGIYEMLVVTQTSDIHEQLAEFLNTYRNLIANDKQAGAKEKFLYMLGEDEATRALLNALEQPLTVEFKDESLRDVVEFLAEKLHIPIVIDTRALEDFGIDTSVPISGSFTKSPVRFVLARLLNDIELTYIIRDEVVQITTPECCECQLDIALYPVRDLVEVAAAHPGDLPGANCDFDSLRQVITSTIAPDTWDEVGGPGAVEPLLPVPTLMISQTQQVHEEILGLLTDLRQAKKQSTVVANATDPDAHFVRSYNVNNEIASPDEIATLVMCATDSRTWGGEAGTFVQGLGPLLVVKHNFSVHHRVRALLTSLGLLNVYDGFQCGVGLPSGGFGADGNSKATEAAMPVQPTSPGGCF
;
A
#
# COMPACT_ATOMS: atom_id res chain seq x y z
N MET A 1 40.53 -3.74 43.01
CA MET A 1 39.55 -4.66 43.63
C MET A 1 38.71 -3.84 44.61
N PHE A 2 37.41 -3.74 44.33
CA PHE A 2 36.29 -3.20 45.13
C PHE A 2 36.33 -1.76 45.67
N PHE A 3 35.61 -0.88 44.97
CA PHE A 3 35.05 0.39 45.47
C PHE A 3 33.79 0.10 46.31
N ARG A 4 33.72 0.64 47.53
CA ARG A 4 32.46 0.92 48.25
C ARG A 4 32.40 2.43 48.47
N SER A 5 31.49 3.12 47.78
CA SER A 5 31.21 4.54 47.99
C SER A 5 30.06 4.67 49.00
N GLN A 6 30.36 5.29 50.14
CA GLN A 6 29.37 5.79 51.08
C GLN A 6 29.11 7.28 50.82
N VAL A 7 27.83 7.60 50.90
CA VAL A 7 27.19 8.91 50.83
C VAL A 7 27.78 9.89 51.85
N SER A 8 27.97 11.15 51.44
CA SER A 8 27.99 12.29 52.36
C SER A 8 27.29 13.49 51.76
N VAL A 9 26.19 13.85 52.42
CA VAL A 9 25.38 15.05 52.21
C VAL A 9 26.13 16.24 52.80
N CYS A 10 26.30 17.32 52.03
CA CYS A 10 26.71 18.62 52.54
C CYS A 10 25.70 19.68 52.11
N LEU A 11 24.98 20.20 53.11
CA LEU A 11 24.18 21.41 53.07
C LEU A 11 25.06 22.64 52.84
N LEU A 12 24.73 23.47 51.87
CA LEU A 12 25.18 24.86 51.81
C LEU A 12 24.03 25.76 51.35
N THR A 13 23.54 26.53 52.31
CA THR A 13 22.71 27.72 52.18
C THR A 13 23.54 28.88 51.65
N ALA A 14 23.15 29.50 50.52
CA ALA A 14 23.53 30.86 50.18
C ALA A 14 22.57 31.49 49.16
N CYS A 15 22.19 32.74 49.44
CA CYS A 15 21.30 33.60 48.66
C CYS A 15 21.84 33.92 47.26
N LEU A 16 20.92 34.11 46.31
CA LEU A 16 21.11 34.94 45.11
C LEU A 16 19.81 35.72 44.83
N PRO A 17 19.84 37.07 44.74
CA PRO A 17 18.75 37.84 44.17
C PRO A 17 18.92 38.00 42.65
N ALA A 18 17.79 37.95 41.95
CA ALA A 18 17.47 38.49 40.63
C ALA A 18 18.60 39.06 39.74
N CYS A 19 18.80 38.44 38.57
CA CYS A 19 19.02 39.17 37.32
C CYS A 19 18.26 38.46 36.18
N ILE A 20 17.24 39.16 35.68
CA ILE A 20 16.54 38.88 34.43
C ILE A 20 17.49 39.16 33.28
N ALA A 21 17.84 38.13 32.53
CA ALA A 21 18.27 38.22 31.15
C ALA A 21 17.96 36.88 30.46
N CYS A 22 16.68 36.69 30.10
CA CYS A 22 16.31 35.70 29.09
C CYS A 22 16.94 36.14 27.77
N HIS A 23 18.16 35.69 27.50
CA HIS A 23 18.63 35.57 26.12
C HIS A 23 17.96 34.34 25.54
N SER A 24 17.05 34.62 24.61
CA SER A 24 16.47 33.69 23.66
C SER A 24 17.50 32.66 23.21
N LEU A 25 17.27 31.40 23.61
CA LEU A 25 17.83 30.25 22.90
C LEU A 25 17.46 30.41 21.43
N PRO A 26 18.42 30.43 20.49
CA PRO A 26 18.07 30.41 19.08
C PRO A 26 17.30 29.10 18.83
N ALA A 27 16.14 29.23 18.20
CA ALA A 27 15.42 28.10 17.66
C ALA A 27 16.37 27.35 16.72
N LEU A 28 16.75 26.12 17.09
CA LEU A 28 17.41 25.17 16.19
C LEU A 28 16.35 24.72 15.17
N GLY A 29 16.06 25.62 14.23
CA GLY A 29 15.42 25.34 12.97
C GLY A 29 16.51 25.09 11.93
N GLU A 30 17.22 23.98 12.07
CA GLU A 30 17.85 23.33 10.94
C GLU A 30 17.23 21.93 10.92
N GLU A 31 16.43 21.66 9.90
CA GLU A 31 16.06 20.31 9.51
C GLU A 31 17.36 19.55 9.23
N SER A 32 17.91 18.92 10.26
CA SER A 32 18.97 17.95 10.11
C SER A 32 18.36 16.75 9.39
N ARG A 33 18.38 16.78 8.05
CA ARG A 33 18.25 15.56 7.26
C ARG A 33 19.32 14.60 7.80
N SER A 34 18.86 13.54 8.45
CA SER A 34 19.72 12.46 8.91
C SER A 34 20.62 12.04 7.75
N PRO A 35 21.93 11.81 7.98
CA PRO A 35 22.81 11.34 6.92
C PRO A 35 22.25 10.01 6.43
N GLU A 36 21.73 10.00 5.21
CA GLU A 36 21.33 8.79 4.52
C GLU A 36 22.54 7.87 4.53
N VAL A 37 22.39 6.65 5.09
CA VAL A 37 23.47 5.67 5.10
C VAL A 37 23.68 5.27 3.64
N GLN A 38 24.63 5.93 2.99
CA GLN A 38 24.96 5.67 1.60
C GLN A 38 25.50 4.24 1.51
N PRO A 39 25.01 3.42 0.56
CA PRO A 39 25.60 2.12 0.32
C PRO A 39 27.10 2.30 0.00
N PRO A 40 27.95 1.32 0.31
CA PRO A 40 29.36 1.38 -0.02
C PRO A 40 29.55 1.55 -1.54
N GLU A 41 30.57 2.31 -1.95
CA GLU A 41 30.76 2.69 -3.37
C GLU A 41 30.81 1.50 -4.33
N TRP A 42 31.28 0.34 -3.88
CA TRP A 42 31.30 -0.87 -4.71
C TRP A 42 29.90 -1.41 -4.99
N GLU A 43 28.98 -1.31 -4.03
CA GLU A 43 27.59 -1.75 -4.19
C GLU A 43 26.88 -0.82 -5.18
N THR A 44 27.03 0.50 -5.02
CA THR A 44 26.50 1.48 -5.98
C THR A 44 27.02 1.26 -7.40
N ARG A 45 28.30 0.89 -7.56
CA ARG A 45 28.86 0.57 -8.89
C ARG A 45 28.23 -0.68 -9.50
N ILE A 46 28.03 -1.73 -8.71
CA ILE A 46 27.38 -2.96 -9.18
C ILE A 46 25.90 -2.70 -9.50
N GLU A 47 25.18 -2.00 -8.64
CA GLU A 47 23.79 -1.60 -8.88
C GLU A 47 23.65 -0.76 -10.15
N ALA A 48 24.55 0.19 -10.39
CA ALA A 48 24.56 0.99 -11.62
C ALA A 48 24.82 0.12 -12.87
N ALA A 49 25.71 -0.87 -12.77
CA ALA A 49 25.97 -1.81 -13.85
C ALA A 49 24.74 -2.71 -14.13
N LEU A 50 24.10 -3.22 -13.07
CA LEU A 50 22.88 -4.03 -13.13
C LEU A 50 21.69 -3.25 -13.73
N ASN A 51 21.56 -1.96 -13.40
CA ASN A 51 20.53 -1.08 -13.94
C ASN A 51 20.79 -0.59 -15.37
N SER A 52 22.00 -0.82 -15.91
CA SER A 52 22.34 -0.38 -17.25
C SER A 52 21.71 -1.28 -18.32
N LYS A 53 21.22 -0.67 -19.41
CA LYS A 53 20.66 -1.40 -20.54
C LYS A 53 21.73 -2.23 -21.25
N CYS A 54 21.37 -3.44 -21.67
CA CYS A 54 22.26 -4.38 -22.32
C CYS A 54 21.73 -4.89 -23.67
N GLU A 55 22.66 -5.34 -24.50
CA GLU A 55 22.41 -6.06 -25.77
C GLU A 55 23.37 -7.25 -25.85
N TRP A 56 22.86 -8.40 -25.43
CA TRP A 56 23.67 -9.59 -25.21
C TRP A 56 23.06 -10.75 -25.99
N ASP A 57 23.95 -11.49 -26.65
CA ASP A 57 23.61 -12.62 -27.50
C ASP A 57 24.60 -13.74 -27.17
N PHE A 58 24.10 -14.72 -26.44
CA PHE A 58 24.82 -15.94 -26.10
C PHE A 58 24.11 -17.12 -26.75
N PHE A 59 24.89 -17.94 -27.45
CA PHE A 59 24.43 -19.17 -28.07
C PHE A 59 25.36 -20.31 -27.66
N ASP A 60 24.83 -21.27 -26.91
CA ASP A 60 25.57 -22.43 -26.40
C ASP A 60 26.89 -22.02 -25.68
N ALA A 61 26.88 -20.86 -25.02
CA ALA A 61 28.07 -20.28 -24.41
C ALA A 61 28.27 -20.86 -22.99
N PRO A 62 29.46 -21.33 -22.59
CA PRO A 62 29.67 -21.85 -21.25
C PRO A 62 29.46 -20.74 -20.19
N LEU A 63 28.78 -21.06 -19.09
CA LEU A 63 28.45 -20.10 -18.02
C LEU A 63 29.69 -19.32 -17.51
N ILE A 64 30.83 -19.99 -17.35
CA ILE A 64 32.11 -19.36 -16.98
C ILE A 64 32.59 -18.32 -17.99
N GLU A 65 32.40 -18.56 -19.29
CA GLU A 65 32.79 -17.63 -20.35
C GLU A 65 31.85 -16.44 -20.42
N VAL A 66 30.56 -16.67 -20.18
CA VAL A 66 29.58 -15.61 -20.01
C VAL A 66 30.00 -14.69 -18.87
N CYS A 67 30.25 -15.20 -17.67
CA CYS A 67 30.69 -14.42 -16.50
C CYS A 67 31.91 -13.53 -16.81
N ARG A 68 32.92 -14.09 -17.49
CA ARG A 68 34.11 -13.35 -17.92
C ARG A 68 33.75 -12.21 -18.89
N THR A 69 32.89 -12.49 -19.86
CA THR A 69 32.41 -11.47 -20.82
C THR A 69 31.64 -10.35 -20.12
N MET A 70 30.82 -10.71 -19.11
CA MET A 70 30.12 -9.75 -18.26
C MET A 70 31.10 -8.86 -17.51
N GLN A 71 32.09 -9.45 -16.86
CA GLN A 71 33.10 -8.74 -16.07
C GLN A 71 33.85 -7.72 -16.94
N GLU A 72 34.25 -8.11 -18.15
CA GLU A 72 34.94 -7.22 -19.09
C GLU A 72 34.06 -6.06 -19.57
N LYS A 73 32.80 -6.32 -19.91
CA LYS A 73 31.88 -5.30 -20.43
C LYS A 73 31.36 -4.36 -19.35
N LEU A 74 31.01 -4.89 -18.18
CA LEU A 74 30.40 -4.13 -17.08
C LEU A 74 31.45 -3.42 -16.22
N GLY A 75 32.71 -3.88 -16.23
CA GLY A 75 33.76 -3.34 -15.38
C GLY A 75 33.54 -3.59 -13.89
N VAL A 76 32.77 -4.63 -13.55
CA VAL A 76 32.53 -5.11 -12.18
C VAL A 76 33.00 -6.55 -12.06
N ASP A 77 33.50 -6.93 -10.89
CA ASP A 77 33.93 -8.31 -10.67
C ASP A 77 32.71 -9.25 -10.65
N VAL A 78 32.72 -10.25 -11.52
CA VAL A 78 31.68 -11.29 -11.60
C VAL A 78 32.31 -12.63 -11.27
N ALA A 79 31.80 -13.31 -10.24
CA ALA A 79 32.34 -14.55 -9.72
C ALA A 79 31.28 -15.65 -9.66
N LEU A 80 31.69 -16.91 -9.89
CA LEU A 80 30.85 -18.08 -9.68
C LEU A 80 31.14 -18.69 -8.31
N ASP A 81 30.09 -18.99 -7.56
CA ASP A 81 30.20 -19.84 -6.37
C ASP A 81 30.33 -21.31 -6.80
N THR A 82 31.52 -21.71 -7.21
CA THR A 82 31.78 -23.07 -7.71
C THR A 82 31.38 -24.14 -6.70
N LYS A 83 31.47 -23.86 -5.40
CA LYS A 83 31.08 -24.83 -4.37
C LYS A 83 29.58 -25.05 -4.35
N ALA A 84 28.78 -23.97 -4.28
CA ALA A 84 27.32 -24.10 -4.31
C ALA A 84 26.83 -24.74 -5.61
N LEU A 85 27.42 -24.36 -6.75
CA LEU A 85 27.10 -24.95 -8.06
C LEU A 85 27.44 -26.45 -8.11
N GLU A 86 28.62 -26.85 -7.63
CA GLU A 86 29.02 -28.26 -7.58
C GLU A 86 28.10 -29.08 -6.64
N ASP A 87 27.74 -28.53 -5.48
CA ASP A 87 26.82 -29.16 -4.52
C ASP A 87 25.41 -29.36 -5.13
N PHE A 88 25.00 -28.49 -6.06
CA PHE A 88 23.73 -28.57 -6.80
C PHE A 88 23.87 -29.33 -8.14
N GLY A 89 25.06 -29.83 -8.48
CA GLY A 89 25.31 -30.61 -9.69
C GLY A 89 25.42 -29.78 -10.99
N ILE A 90 25.56 -28.46 -10.90
CA ILE A 90 25.71 -27.57 -12.04
C ILE A 90 27.20 -27.40 -12.39
N ASN A 91 27.57 -27.68 -13.63
CA ASN A 91 28.94 -27.48 -14.10
C ASN A 91 29.14 -26.00 -14.51
N PRO A 92 30.27 -25.34 -14.17
CA PRO A 92 30.59 -24.01 -14.70
C PRO A 92 30.68 -23.92 -16.24
N SER A 93 30.79 -25.07 -16.91
CA SER A 93 30.80 -25.19 -18.37
C SER A 93 29.41 -25.49 -18.95
N THR A 94 28.35 -25.53 -18.14
CA THR A 94 26.98 -25.68 -18.63
C THR A 94 26.70 -24.56 -19.64
N PRO A 95 26.25 -24.90 -20.86
CA PRO A 95 25.95 -23.92 -21.87
C PRO A 95 24.70 -23.11 -21.52
N VAL A 96 24.70 -21.83 -21.86
CA VAL A 96 23.53 -20.95 -21.80
C VAL A 96 23.23 -20.39 -23.17
N THR A 97 21.94 -20.24 -23.48
CA THR A 97 21.47 -19.66 -24.74
C THR A 97 20.42 -18.60 -24.45
N LEU A 98 20.77 -17.33 -24.62
CA LEU A 98 19.85 -16.22 -24.44
C LEU A 98 20.28 -15.05 -25.32
N ALA A 99 19.35 -14.54 -26.13
CA ALA A 99 19.57 -13.41 -27.03
C ALA A 99 18.44 -12.38 -26.86
N ILE A 100 18.73 -11.31 -26.11
CA ILE A 100 17.75 -10.25 -25.82
C ILE A 100 18.46 -8.89 -25.83
N SER A 101 17.75 -7.87 -26.33
CA SER A 101 18.23 -6.50 -26.38
C SER A 101 17.23 -5.53 -25.76
N GLY A 102 17.74 -4.42 -25.21
CA GLY A 102 16.93 -3.29 -24.77
C GLY A 102 16.43 -3.36 -23.33
N ILE A 103 16.72 -4.46 -22.61
CA ILE A 103 16.43 -4.66 -21.19
C ILE A 103 17.62 -4.28 -20.29
N SER A 104 17.41 -4.14 -18.98
CA SER A 104 18.51 -3.99 -18.02
C SER A 104 19.36 -5.26 -17.87
N THR A 105 20.62 -5.08 -17.49
CA THR A 105 21.54 -6.18 -17.20
C THR A 105 21.03 -7.08 -16.07
N ARG A 106 20.31 -6.51 -15.10
CA ARG A 106 19.61 -7.24 -14.03
C ARG A 106 18.55 -8.17 -14.60
N ALA A 107 17.65 -7.63 -15.42
CA ALA A 107 16.61 -8.42 -16.07
C ALA A 107 17.22 -9.56 -16.89
N PHE A 108 18.24 -9.25 -17.70
CA PHE A 108 18.96 -10.27 -18.48
C PHE A 108 19.54 -11.38 -17.59
N LEU A 109 20.21 -11.01 -16.50
CA LEU A 109 20.76 -11.97 -15.54
C LEU A 109 19.69 -12.84 -14.90
N ARG A 110 18.57 -12.26 -14.46
CA ARG A 110 17.47 -13.01 -13.86
C ARG A 110 16.91 -14.03 -14.82
N LEU A 111 16.65 -13.61 -16.06
CA LEU A 111 16.15 -14.50 -17.13
C LEU A 111 17.15 -15.64 -17.41
N MET A 112 18.42 -15.31 -17.62
CA MET A 112 19.46 -16.30 -17.95
C MET A 112 19.71 -17.29 -16.82
N LEU A 113 19.76 -16.81 -15.57
CA LEU A 113 20.07 -17.66 -14.42
C LEU A 113 18.86 -18.51 -14.00
N ASN A 114 17.63 -18.04 -14.23
CA ASN A 114 16.41 -18.81 -13.94
C ASN A 114 16.35 -20.14 -14.71
N GLU A 115 16.82 -20.17 -15.97
CA GLU A 115 16.93 -21.40 -16.78
C GLU A 115 17.84 -22.46 -16.15
N LEU A 116 18.81 -22.04 -15.33
CA LEU A 116 19.75 -22.91 -14.63
C LEU A 116 19.42 -23.10 -13.15
N GLU A 117 18.28 -22.59 -12.67
CA GLU A 117 17.94 -22.54 -11.24
C GLU A 117 18.98 -21.81 -10.38
N LEU A 118 19.62 -20.79 -10.96
CA LEU A 118 20.62 -19.96 -10.29
C LEU A 118 20.06 -18.57 -9.99
N THR A 119 20.72 -17.89 -9.06
CA THR A 119 20.50 -16.48 -8.75
C THR A 119 21.84 -15.75 -8.60
N PHE A 120 21.81 -14.46 -8.30
CA PHE A 120 23.01 -13.70 -7.98
C PHE A 120 22.87 -12.92 -6.67
N THR A 121 24.01 -12.60 -6.06
CA THR A 121 24.08 -11.78 -4.85
C THR A 121 25.26 -10.84 -4.90
N MET A 122 25.11 -9.64 -4.34
CA MET A 122 26.17 -8.64 -4.25
C MET A 122 26.91 -8.80 -2.93
N LYS A 123 28.17 -9.25 -2.96
CA LYS A 123 28.95 -9.45 -1.73
C LYS A 123 30.44 -9.25 -1.95
N PHE A 124 31.09 -8.64 -0.95
CA PHE A 124 32.53 -8.41 -0.94
C PHE A 124 33.08 -7.67 -2.17
N GLY A 125 32.33 -6.73 -2.75
CA GLY A 125 32.80 -5.97 -3.91
C GLY A 125 32.56 -6.64 -5.26
N ALA A 126 31.92 -7.81 -5.29
CA ALA A 126 31.68 -8.58 -6.50
C ALA A 126 30.21 -9.02 -6.63
N LEU A 127 29.80 -9.26 -7.87
CA LEU A 127 28.57 -9.92 -8.25
C LEU A 127 28.81 -11.44 -8.25
N TRP A 128 28.19 -12.14 -7.32
CA TRP A 128 28.32 -13.60 -7.19
C TRP A 128 27.13 -14.29 -7.84
N ILE A 129 27.38 -15.21 -8.77
CA ILE A 129 26.37 -16.14 -9.29
C ILE A 129 26.43 -17.42 -8.45
N THR A 130 25.29 -17.83 -7.90
CA THR A 130 25.15 -18.89 -6.90
C THR A 130 23.77 -19.55 -7.01
N THR A 131 23.53 -20.65 -6.30
CA THR A 131 22.18 -21.20 -6.12
C THR A 131 21.34 -20.36 -5.14
N PRO A 132 20.00 -20.48 -5.15
CA PRO A 132 19.11 -19.84 -4.19
C PRO A 132 19.52 -20.10 -2.73
N GLU A 133 19.83 -21.35 -2.37
CA GLU A 133 20.26 -21.72 -1.01
C GLU A 133 21.60 -21.08 -0.65
N GLY A 134 22.50 -20.97 -1.63
CA GLY A 134 23.75 -20.25 -1.48
C GLY A 134 23.56 -18.74 -1.27
N ALA A 135 22.51 -18.14 -1.84
CA ALA A 135 22.16 -16.75 -1.61
C ALA A 135 21.52 -16.54 -0.22
N GLU A 136 20.65 -17.47 0.22
CA GLU A 136 20.05 -17.48 1.56
C GLU A 136 21.10 -17.63 2.67
N ALA A 137 22.16 -18.41 2.43
CA ALA A 137 23.29 -18.50 3.35
C ALA A 137 24.12 -17.20 3.44
N ARG A 138 23.84 -16.20 2.58
CA ARG A 138 24.64 -14.99 2.41
C ARG A 138 23.90 -13.69 2.73
N LEU A 139 22.92 -13.72 3.62
CA LEU A 139 22.17 -12.53 4.04
C LEU A 139 23.05 -11.31 4.32
N THR A 140 22.49 -10.15 4.00
CA THR A 140 23.07 -8.84 4.33
C THR A 140 22.20 -8.13 5.34
N THR A 141 22.78 -7.33 6.22
CA THR A 141 22.00 -6.48 7.14
C THR A 141 22.03 -5.05 6.64
N LYS A 142 20.87 -4.48 6.34
CA LYS A 142 20.69 -3.09 5.92
C LYS A 142 19.83 -2.33 6.92
N VAL A 143 20.08 -1.02 7.02
CA VAL A 143 19.32 -0.11 7.89
C VAL A 143 18.52 0.84 7.01
N TYR A 144 17.21 0.88 7.20
CA TYR A 144 16.27 1.69 6.45
C TYR A 144 15.68 2.78 7.35
N PRO A 145 15.92 4.06 7.06
CA PRO A 145 15.24 5.15 7.76
C PRO A 145 13.73 5.12 7.44
N VAL A 146 12.87 5.05 8.45
CA VAL A 146 11.41 4.97 8.25
C VAL A 146 10.64 6.00 9.06
N SER A 147 11.32 6.98 9.66
CA SER A 147 10.71 8.05 10.48
C SER A 147 9.48 8.72 9.85
N ASP A 148 9.45 8.84 8.52
CA ASP A 148 8.39 9.45 7.73
C ASP A 148 7.22 8.50 7.39
N LEU A 149 7.43 7.20 7.59
CA LEU A 149 6.47 6.12 7.31
C LEU A 149 5.81 5.58 8.58
N LEU A 150 6.36 5.88 9.77
CA LEU A 150 5.80 5.38 11.02
C LEU A 150 4.66 6.25 11.54
N VAL A 151 3.70 5.61 12.21
CA VAL A 151 2.65 6.29 12.95
C VAL A 151 3.20 6.74 14.31
N ARG A 152 2.92 7.99 14.68
CA ARG A 152 3.26 8.53 16.00
C ARG A 152 2.03 8.55 16.88
N ASP A 153 2.08 7.80 17.97
CA ASP A 153 1.04 7.81 19.00
C ASP A 153 1.26 8.98 19.96
N SER A 154 0.58 10.10 19.72
CA SER A 154 0.62 11.24 20.64
C SER A 154 -0.26 11.07 21.88
N ALA A 155 -1.05 10.00 21.95
CA ALA A 155 -2.22 9.89 22.82
C ALA A 155 -2.04 8.97 24.02
N LEU A 156 -1.39 7.83 23.86
CA LEU A 156 -1.09 6.91 24.98
C LEU A 156 0.16 7.31 25.77
N GLY A 157 0.76 8.47 25.48
CA GLY A 157 1.96 8.96 26.17
C GLY A 157 3.21 8.10 25.92
N LYS A 158 3.20 7.23 24.89
CA LYS A 158 4.39 6.54 24.42
C LYS A 158 5.19 7.50 23.52
N PRO A 159 6.42 7.87 23.87
CA PRO A 159 7.20 8.86 23.12
C PRO A 159 7.82 8.32 21.82
N PHE A 160 7.50 7.09 21.41
CA PHE A 160 8.15 6.38 20.31
C PHE A 160 7.15 6.01 19.21
N ALA A 161 7.63 6.03 17.97
CA ALA A 161 6.87 5.60 16.80
C ALA A 161 6.59 4.08 16.84
N GLU A 162 5.42 3.66 16.33
CA GLU A 162 4.98 2.26 16.32
C GLU A 162 5.44 1.57 15.03
N TYR A 163 6.11 0.41 15.17
CA TYR A 163 6.64 -0.36 14.05
C TYR A 163 5.73 -1.52 13.65
N ASP A 164 4.94 -2.06 14.60
CA ASP A 164 4.21 -3.32 14.46
C ASP A 164 3.35 -3.38 13.19
N GLY A 165 2.65 -2.30 12.84
CA GLY A 165 1.86 -2.25 11.61
C GLY A 165 2.70 -2.28 10.33
N LEU A 166 3.84 -1.58 10.29
CA LEU A 166 4.73 -1.58 9.13
C LEU A 166 5.51 -2.90 9.01
N ILE A 167 6.02 -3.42 10.14
CA ILE A 167 6.73 -4.70 10.19
C ILE A 167 5.76 -5.81 9.79
N GLY A 168 4.59 -5.88 10.41
CA GLY A 168 3.56 -6.88 10.08
C GLY A 168 3.18 -6.86 8.59
N ALA A 169 2.96 -5.68 8.02
CA ALA A 169 2.69 -5.57 6.58
C ALA A 169 3.86 -6.07 5.71
N ILE A 170 5.10 -5.74 6.06
CA ILE A 170 6.28 -6.23 5.33
C ILE A 170 6.40 -7.75 5.45
N THR A 171 6.30 -8.31 6.66
CA THR A 171 6.49 -9.73 6.91
C THR A 171 5.37 -10.59 6.36
N SER A 172 4.14 -10.08 6.26
CA SER A 172 3.02 -10.82 5.65
C SER A 172 3.02 -10.76 4.12
N VAL A 173 3.51 -9.67 3.53
CA VAL A 173 3.35 -9.41 2.09
C VAL A 173 4.63 -9.68 1.29
N VAL A 174 5.80 -9.31 1.84
CA VAL A 174 7.09 -9.44 1.16
C VAL A 174 7.73 -10.77 1.56
N SER A 175 7.63 -11.79 0.70
CA SER A 175 8.24 -13.12 0.92
C SER A 175 7.98 -13.69 2.33
N PRO A 176 6.71 -13.96 2.69
CA PRO A 176 6.30 -14.21 4.06
C PRO A 176 6.96 -15.41 4.74
N ASP A 177 7.34 -16.42 3.96
CA ASP A 177 8.02 -17.65 4.37
C ASP A 177 9.50 -17.46 4.70
N THR A 178 10.08 -16.29 4.42
CA THR A 178 11.52 -16.03 4.58
C THR A 178 11.90 -15.35 5.90
N TRP A 179 10.93 -15.04 6.75
CA TRP A 179 11.13 -14.32 8.01
C TRP A 179 11.23 -15.25 9.23
N ASP A 180 11.98 -14.84 10.23
CA ASP A 180 12.28 -15.59 11.46
C ASP A 180 11.02 -15.94 12.28
N ASP A 181 10.01 -15.07 12.28
CA ASP A 181 8.72 -15.32 12.95
C ASP A 181 8.01 -16.59 12.45
N VAL A 182 8.27 -17.01 11.21
CA VAL A 182 7.78 -18.27 10.63
C VAL A 182 8.88 -19.32 10.45
N GLY A 183 10.08 -19.06 10.97
CA GLY A 183 11.24 -19.97 10.93
C GLY A 183 12.15 -19.83 9.71
N GLY A 184 11.95 -18.79 8.90
CA GLY A 184 12.84 -18.40 7.81
C GLY A 184 14.17 -17.79 8.29
N PRO A 185 15.14 -17.59 7.40
CA PRO A 185 16.49 -17.13 7.78
C PRO A 185 16.60 -15.61 7.97
N GLY A 186 15.63 -14.83 7.47
CA GLY A 186 15.62 -13.38 7.55
C GLY A 186 15.09 -12.83 8.88
N ALA A 187 15.42 -11.58 9.18
CA ALA A 187 14.97 -10.91 10.39
C ALA A 187 14.70 -9.43 10.13
N ILE A 188 13.72 -8.86 10.83
CA ILE A 188 13.35 -7.45 10.74
C ILE A 188 13.04 -6.89 12.13
N GLU A 189 13.69 -5.79 12.48
CA GLU A 189 13.53 -5.17 13.80
C GLU A 189 13.46 -3.64 13.71
N GLY A 190 12.63 -3.03 14.55
CA GLY A 190 12.44 -1.58 14.62
C GLY A 190 13.28 -0.94 15.73
N ILE A 191 14.11 0.05 15.40
CA ILE A 191 14.89 0.79 16.40
C ILE A 191 15.13 2.25 15.98
N TYR A 192 14.89 3.19 16.90
CA TYR A 192 15.17 4.63 16.71
C TYR A 192 14.73 5.22 15.36
N GLU A 193 13.48 4.97 14.95
CA GLU A 193 12.88 5.38 13.67
C GLU A 193 13.55 4.77 12.42
N MET A 194 14.25 3.64 12.60
CA MET A 194 14.87 2.87 11.55
C MET A 194 14.39 1.41 11.62
N LEU A 195 14.32 0.76 10.46
CA LEU A 195 14.21 -0.69 10.37
C LEU A 195 15.61 -1.27 10.12
N VAL A 196 15.98 -2.25 10.92
CA VAL A 196 17.17 -3.07 10.71
C VAL A 196 16.70 -4.40 10.13
N VAL A 197 17.07 -4.66 8.89
CA VAL A 197 16.59 -5.84 8.15
C VAL A 197 17.79 -6.68 7.75
N THR A 198 17.74 -7.97 8.02
CA THR A 198 18.71 -8.96 7.57
C THR A 198 18.04 -9.90 6.59
N GLN A 199 18.39 -9.81 5.30
CA GLN A 199 17.73 -10.61 4.27
C GLN A 199 18.60 -10.79 3.00
N THR A 200 18.12 -11.55 2.03
CA THR A 200 18.73 -11.69 0.69
C THR A 200 18.71 -10.39 -0.11
N SER A 201 19.57 -10.30 -1.13
CA SER A 201 19.68 -9.10 -1.97
C SER A 201 18.37 -8.77 -2.70
N ASP A 202 17.65 -9.79 -3.17
CA ASP A 202 16.40 -9.61 -3.92
C ASP A 202 15.28 -9.02 -3.03
N ILE A 203 15.15 -9.49 -1.79
CA ILE A 203 14.15 -8.94 -0.86
C ILE A 203 14.55 -7.53 -0.39
N HIS A 204 15.85 -7.25 -0.24
CA HIS A 204 16.30 -5.88 0.04
C HIS A 204 15.95 -4.90 -1.08
N GLU A 205 15.98 -5.35 -2.33
CA GLU A 205 15.52 -4.58 -3.49
C GLU A 205 14.00 -4.37 -3.45
N GLN A 206 13.22 -5.44 -3.27
CA GLN A 206 11.75 -5.34 -3.12
C GLN A 206 11.35 -4.40 -1.98
N LEU A 207 12.04 -4.49 -0.84
CA LEU A 207 11.80 -3.63 0.32
C LEU A 207 12.17 -2.18 0.02
N ALA A 208 13.29 -1.92 -0.65
CA ALA A 208 13.68 -0.56 -1.03
C ALA A 208 12.65 0.05 -2.01
N GLU A 209 12.18 -0.72 -2.98
CA GLU A 209 11.13 -0.33 -3.92
C GLU A 209 9.80 -0.06 -3.20
N PHE A 210 9.39 -0.95 -2.30
CA PHE A 210 8.20 -0.78 -1.46
C PHE A 210 8.27 0.53 -0.68
N LEU A 211 9.33 0.74 0.10
CA LEU A 211 9.47 1.92 0.95
C LEU A 211 9.46 3.20 0.11
N ASN A 212 10.16 3.22 -1.02
CA ASN A 212 10.16 4.36 -1.94
C ASN A 212 8.79 4.61 -2.57
N THR A 213 8.10 3.56 -2.98
CA THR A 213 6.74 3.63 -3.54
C THR A 213 5.77 4.18 -2.50
N TYR A 214 5.88 3.74 -1.24
CA TYR A 214 5.04 4.22 -0.16
C TYR A 214 5.33 5.69 0.20
N ARG A 215 6.61 6.11 0.22
CA ARG A 215 6.99 7.52 0.37
C ARG A 215 6.41 8.40 -0.74
N ASN A 216 6.48 7.93 -1.99
CA ASN A 216 5.92 8.64 -3.14
C ASN A 216 4.39 8.77 -3.02
N LEU A 217 3.71 7.71 -2.57
CA LEU A 217 2.27 7.74 -2.29
C LEU A 217 1.94 8.77 -1.21
N ILE A 218 2.64 8.79 -0.08
CA ILE A 218 2.43 9.76 1.01
C ILE A 218 2.70 11.20 0.53
N ALA A 219 3.74 11.41 -0.28
CA ALA A 219 4.04 12.71 -0.85
C ALA A 219 2.92 13.20 -1.79
N ASN A 220 2.35 12.29 -2.60
CA ASN A 220 1.25 12.60 -3.51
C ASN A 220 -0.06 12.89 -2.76
N ASP A 221 -0.37 12.15 -1.68
CA ASP A 221 -1.55 12.38 -0.82
C ASP A 221 -1.51 13.79 -0.20
N LYS A 222 -0.33 14.29 0.17
CA LYS A 222 -0.14 15.66 0.68
C LYS A 222 -0.40 16.75 -0.38
N GLN A 223 -0.21 16.45 -1.66
CA GLN A 223 -0.45 17.38 -2.78
C GLN A 223 -1.90 17.28 -3.28
N ALA A 224 -2.87 17.57 -2.40
CA ALA A 224 -4.30 17.55 -2.72
C ALA A 224 -4.62 18.46 -3.93
N GLY A 225 -4.87 17.85 -5.09
CA GLY A 225 -5.14 18.54 -6.37
C GLY A 225 -4.57 17.85 -7.61
N ALA A 226 -3.62 16.91 -7.45
CA ALA A 226 -3.16 16.06 -8.54
C ALA A 226 -4.20 14.95 -8.87
N LYS A 227 -4.18 14.43 -10.11
CA LYS A 227 -4.97 13.23 -10.47
C LYS A 227 -4.60 12.11 -9.50
N GLU A 228 -5.51 11.76 -8.59
CA GLU A 228 -5.29 10.68 -7.62
C GLU A 228 -4.97 9.38 -8.38
N LYS A 229 -3.74 8.88 -8.19
CA LYS A 229 -3.37 7.54 -8.66
C LYS A 229 -3.98 6.55 -7.68
N PHE A 230 -4.87 5.68 -8.15
CA PHE A 230 -5.59 4.71 -7.32
C PHE A 230 -4.84 3.38 -7.12
N LEU A 231 -3.68 3.22 -7.77
CA LEU A 231 -2.87 2.00 -7.77
C LEU A 231 -1.38 2.36 -7.90
N TYR A 232 -0.55 1.80 -7.04
CA TYR A 232 0.91 1.84 -7.16
C TYR A 232 1.44 0.41 -7.13
N MET A 233 1.73 -0.15 -8.31
CA MET A 233 2.40 -1.46 -8.41
C MET A 233 3.89 -1.27 -8.07
N LEU A 234 4.46 -2.16 -7.26
CA LEU A 234 5.90 -2.24 -7.05
C LEU A 234 6.56 -2.70 -8.35
N GLY A 235 7.79 -2.24 -8.62
CA GLY A 235 8.48 -2.55 -9.87
C GLY A 235 7.85 -1.96 -11.14
N GLU A 236 6.81 -1.10 -11.06
CA GLU A 236 6.20 -0.47 -12.25
C GLU A 236 7.15 0.55 -12.88
N ASP A 237 8.03 0.05 -13.74
CA ASP A 237 9.06 0.83 -14.39
C ASP A 237 8.57 1.38 -15.74
N GLU A 238 9.47 2.08 -16.45
CA GLU A 238 9.14 2.60 -17.78
C GLU A 238 9.03 1.51 -18.83
N ALA A 239 9.79 0.42 -18.69
CA ALA A 239 9.73 -0.70 -19.62
C ALA A 239 8.37 -1.42 -19.51
N THR A 240 7.91 -1.77 -18.30
CA THR A 240 6.61 -2.43 -18.07
C THR A 240 5.47 -1.62 -18.68
N ARG A 241 5.46 -0.31 -18.47
CA ARG A 241 4.46 0.59 -19.10
C ARG A 241 4.58 0.63 -20.62
N ALA A 242 5.79 0.60 -21.17
CA ALA A 242 6.00 0.54 -22.61
C ALA A 242 5.48 -0.78 -23.21
N LEU A 243 5.73 -1.91 -22.53
CA LEU A 243 5.22 -3.23 -22.90
C LEU A 243 3.70 -3.27 -22.87
N LEU A 244 3.07 -2.82 -21.79
CA LEU A 244 1.61 -2.73 -21.69
C LEU A 244 1.01 -1.90 -22.84
N ASN A 245 1.60 -0.75 -23.16
CA ASN A 245 1.15 0.08 -24.28
C ASN A 245 1.35 -0.57 -25.65
N ALA A 246 2.42 -1.36 -25.82
CA ALA A 246 2.68 -2.13 -27.04
C ALA A 246 1.66 -3.27 -27.18
N LEU A 247 1.29 -3.92 -26.08
CA LEU A 247 0.29 -4.99 -26.05
C LEU A 247 -1.12 -4.52 -26.42
N GLU A 248 -1.42 -3.22 -26.25
CA GLU A 248 -2.70 -2.63 -26.69
C GLU A 248 -2.76 -2.28 -28.19
N GLN A 249 -1.61 -2.28 -28.89
CA GLN A 249 -1.58 -1.90 -30.30
C GLN A 249 -2.32 -2.92 -31.18
N PRO A 250 -3.00 -2.49 -32.26
CA PRO A 250 -3.69 -3.39 -33.16
C PRO A 250 -2.70 -4.15 -34.07
N LEU A 251 -2.84 -5.47 -34.12
CA LEU A 251 -2.03 -6.38 -34.91
C LEU A 251 -2.90 -7.14 -35.93
N THR A 252 -2.38 -7.29 -37.14
CA THR A 252 -2.93 -8.17 -38.18
C THR A 252 -1.89 -9.22 -38.53
N VAL A 253 -2.22 -10.48 -38.30
CA VAL A 253 -1.34 -11.65 -38.48
C VAL A 253 -2.17 -12.88 -38.82
N GLU A 254 -1.55 -13.83 -39.53
CA GLU A 254 -2.11 -15.14 -39.83
C GLU A 254 -0.98 -16.16 -39.67
N PHE A 255 -1.17 -17.10 -38.75
CA PHE A 255 -0.24 -18.21 -38.47
C PHE A 255 -0.94 -19.52 -38.82
N LYS A 256 -0.23 -20.40 -39.52
CA LYS A 256 -0.75 -21.71 -39.94
C LYS A 256 0.28 -22.80 -39.65
N ASP A 257 0.02 -23.55 -38.59
CA ASP A 257 0.88 -24.69 -38.19
C ASP A 257 2.35 -24.25 -37.98
N GLU A 258 2.55 -23.03 -37.47
CA GLU A 258 3.87 -22.46 -37.18
C GLU A 258 4.27 -22.81 -35.75
N SER A 259 5.57 -23.03 -35.51
CA SER A 259 6.02 -23.39 -34.16
C SER A 259 5.87 -22.22 -33.19
N LEU A 260 5.61 -22.51 -31.90
CA LEU A 260 5.56 -21.49 -30.86
C LEU A 260 6.82 -20.63 -30.87
N ARG A 261 7.99 -21.24 -30.99
CA ARG A 261 9.28 -20.53 -31.11
C ARG A 261 9.29 -19.52 -32.26
N ASP A 262 8.96 -19.95 -33.47
CA ASP A 262 9.00 -19.09 -34.66
C ASP A 262 7.99 -17.94 -34.57
N VAL A 263 6.79 -18.21 -34.03
CA VAL A 263 5.77 -17.18 -33.82
C VAL A 263 6.22 -16.14 -32.80
N VAL A 264 6.85 -16.57 -31.71
CA VAL A 264 7.37 -15.67 -30.67
C VAL A 264 8.49 -14.80 -31.22
N GLU A 265 9.43 -15.38 -31.97
CA GLU A 265 10.51 -14.65 -32.63
C GLU A 265 9.93 -13.61 -33.62
N PHE A 266 8.97 -14.02 -34.46
CA PHE A 266 8.28 -13.12 -35.38
C PHE A 266 7.55 -11.98 -34.65
N LEU A 267 6.87 -12.26 -33.54
CA LEU A 267 6.15 -11.25 -32.77
C LEU A 267 7.13 -10.28 -32.09
N ALA A 268 8.22 -10.78 -31.52
CA ALA A 268 9.27 -9.97 -30.92
C ALA A 268 9.88 -9.00 -31.94
N GLU A 269 10.23 -9.49 -33.14
CA GLU A 269 10.75 -8.68 -34.23
C GLU A 269 9.74 -7.65 -34.74
N LYS A 270 8.50 -8.07 -34.97
CA LYS A 270 7.45 -7.21 -35.57
C LYS A 270 6.98 -6.11 -34.62
N LEU A 271 6.92 -6.40 -33.33
CA LEU A 271 6.46 -5.46 -32.31
C LEU A 271 7.60 -4.64 -31.72
N HIS A 272 8.85 -5.04 -31.95
CA HIS A 272 10.04 -4.46 -31.34
C HIS A 272 9.95 -4.44 -29.80
N ILE A 273 9.41 -5.52 -29.23
CA ILE A 273 9.35 -5.75 -27.78
C ILE A 273 10.05 -7.07 -27.47
N PRO A 274 10.76 -7.16 -26.33
CA PRO A 274 11.37 -8.41 -25.91
C PRO A 274 10.28 -9.40 -25.45
N ILE A 275 10.18 -10.53 -26.14
CA ILE A 275 9.30 -11.65 -25.80
C ILE A 275 10.16 -12.89 -25.59
N VAL A 276 9.98 -13.58 -24.47
CA VAL A 276 10.78 -14.73 -24.05
C VAL A 276 9.86 -15.90 -23.72
N ILE A 277 10.33 -17.12 -23.97
CA ILE A 277 9.64 -18.34 -23.55
C ILE A 277 10.35 -18.86 -22.30
N ASP A 278 9.59 -19.12 -21.25
CA ASP A 278 10.05 -19.83 -20.07
C ASP A 278 10.20 -21.33 -20.39
N THR A 279 11.33 -21.70 -20.98
CA THR A 279 11.57 -23.06 -21.45
C THR A 279 11.48 -24.07 -20.32
N ARG A 280 11.97 -23.72 -19.12
CA ARG A 280 11.92 -24.57 -17.94
C ARG A 280 10.47 -24.85 -17.52
N ALA A 281 9.65 -23.80 -17.35
CA ALA A 281 8.24 -23.97 -16.99
C ALA A 281 7.48 -24.84 -18.00
N LEU A 282 7.76 -24.65 -19.30
CA LEU A 282 7.16 -25.45 -20.37
C LEU A 282 7.63 -26.91 -20.35
N GLU A 283 8.93 -27.16 -20.15
CA GLU A 283 9.51 -28.50 -20.07
C GLU A 283 8.99 -29.28 -18.86
N ASP A 284 8.83 -28.62 -17.71
CA ASP A 284 8.24 -29.20 -16.50
C ASP A 284 6.79 -29.67 -16.74
N PHE A 285 6.08 -29.03 -17.67
CA PHE A 285 4.73 -29.40 -18.11
C PHE A 285 4.72 -30.29 -19.37
N GLY A 286 5.89 -30.66 -19.89
CA GLY A 286 6.04 -31.52 -21.07
C GLY A 286 5.64 -30.86 -22.40
N ILE A 287 5.64 -29.52 -22.46
CA ILE A 287 5.31 -28.74 -23.67
C ILE A 287 6.61 -28.38 -24.39
N ASP A 288 6.75 -28.80 -25.65
CA ASP A 288 7.90 -28.43 -26.49
C ASP A 288 7.66 -27.08 -27.20
N THR A 289 8.71 -26.25 -27.27
CA THR A 289 8.69 -24.98 -28.01
C THR A 289 8.41 -25.11 -29.52
N SER A 290 8.50 -26.32 -30.07
CA SER A 290 8.16 -26.66 -31.45
C SER A 290 6.66 -26.94 -31.66
N VAL A 291 5.83 -26.81 -30.62
CA VAL A 291 4.38 -27.05 -30.71
C VAL A 291 3.76 -26.14 -31.78
N PRO A 292 2.97 -26.69 -32.73
CA PRO A 292 2.37 -25.88 -33.77
C PRO A 292 1.19 -25.07 -33.22
N ILE A 293 1.14 -23.79 -33.58
CA ILE A 293 0.05 -22.88 -33.27
C ILE A 293 -0.54 -22.29 -34.54
N SER A 294 -1.84 -22.02 -34.50
CA SER A 294 -2.59 -21.49 -35.63
C SER A 294 -3.55 -20.41 -35.17
N GLY A 295 -3.69 -19.35 -35.95
CA GLY A 295 -4.61 -18.27 -35.62
C GLY A 295 -4.63 -17.20 -36.70
N SER A 296 -5.78 -16.57 -36.88
CA SER A 296 -5.93 -15.46 -37.84
C SER A 296 -6.61 -14.30 -37.14
N PHE A 297 -5.94 -13.15 -37.14
CA PHE A 297 -6.34 -11.96 -36.41
C PHE A 297 -6.24 -10.74 -37.31
N THR A 298 -7.25 -9.87 -37.26
CA THR A 298 -7.31 -8.66 -38.06
C THR A 298 -7.58 -7.47 -37.16
N LYS A 299 -6.59 -6.59 -37.03
CA LYS A 299 -6.64 -5.38 -36.18
C LYS A 299 -7.05 -5.69 -34.73
N SER A 300 -6.67 -6.85 -34.22
CA SER A 300 -6.91 -7.23 -32.83
C SER A 300 -5.77 -6.70 -31.95
N PRO A 301 -6.02 -6.26 -30.71
CA PRO A 301 -4.95 -5.84 -29.81
C PRO A 301 -3.99 -7.01 -29.55
N VAL A 302 -2.69 -6.75 -29.48
CA VAL A 302 -1.65 -7.79 -29.32
C VAL A 302 -1.91 -8.67 -28.09
N ARG A 303 -2.32 -8.09 -26.94
CA ARG A 303 -2.70 -8.86 -25.74
C ARG A 303 -3.73 -9.96 -26.03
N PHE A 304 -4.71 -9.65 -26.89
CA PHE A 304 -5.75 -10.61 -27.26
C PHE A 304 -5.21 -11.67 -28.21
N VAL A 305 -4.33 -11.28 -29.14
CA VAL A 305 -3.66 -12.22 -30.04
C VAL A 305 -2.82 -13.22 -29.23
N LEU A 306 -1.99 -12.75 -28.30
CA LEU A 306 -1.19 -13.61 -27.41
C LEU A 306 -2.09 -14.50 -26.55
N ALA A 307 -3.03 -13.93 -25.81
CA ALA A 307 -3.94 -14.70 -24.97
C ALA A 307 -4.69 -15.79 -25.75
N ARG A 308 -5.16 -15.48 -26.97
CA ARG A 308 -5.88 -16.45 -27.79
C ARG A 308 -4.99 -17.54 -28.37
N LEU A 309 -3.77 -17.20 -28.80
CA LEU A 309 -2.81 -18.18 -29.34
C LEU A 309 -2.31 -19.14 -28.26
N LEU A 310 -2.00 -18.61 -27.08
CA LEU A 310 -1.44 -19.39 -25.97
C LEU A 310 -2.49 -20.27 -25.29
N ASN A 311 -3.74 -19.81 -25.22
CA ASN A 311 -4.83 -20.57 -24.61
C ASN A 311 -5.10 -21.93 -25.30
N ASP A 312 -4.84 -22.06 -26.60
CA ASP A 312 -5.05 -23.33 -27.31
C ASP A 312 -3.99 -24.40 -26.96
N ILE A 313 -2.87 -24.00 -26.36
CA ILE A 313 -1.79 -24.87 -25.86
C ILE A 313 -1.63 -24.79 -24.33
N GLU A 314 -2.67 -24.29 -23.64
CA GLU A 314 -2.71 -24.16 -22.17
C GLU A 314 -1.56 -23.34 -21.59
N LEU A 315 -1.05 -22.36 -22.36
CA LEU A 315 -0.06 -21.40 -21.90
C LEU A 315 -0.69 -20.02 -21.67
N THR A 316 0.05 -19.18 -20.96
CA THR A 316 -0.29 -17.77 -20.74
C THR A 316 0.95 -16.90 -20.87
N TYR A 317 0.82 -15.60 -20.66
CA TYR A 317 1.96 -14.69 -20.62
C TYR A 317 1.86 -13.75 -19.42
N ILE A 318 3.01 -13.31 -18.93
CA ILE A 318 3.18 -12.30 -17.89
C ILE A 318 4.19 -11.26 -18.35
N ILE A 319 4.15 -10.08 -17.71
CA ILE A 319 5.16 -9.04 -17.92
C ILE A 319 6.06 -9.05 -16.69
N ARG A 320 7.32 -9.44 -16.88
CA ARG A 320 8.31 -9.55 -15.79
C ARG A 320 9.69 -9.24 -16.33
N ASP A 321 10.56 -8.65 -15.50
CA ASP A 321 11.96 -8.42 -15.84
C ASP A 321 12.11 -7.73 -17.21
N GLU A 322 11.30 -6.69 -17.45
CA GLU A 322 11.30 -5.90 -18.69
C GLU A 322 11.00 -6.69 -19.98
N VAL A 323 10.40 -7.89 -19.87
CA VAL A 323 10.01 -8.74 -21.00
C VAL A 323 8.57 -9.23 -20.91
N VAL A 324 8.00 -9.61 -22.06
CA VAL A 324 6.79 -10.43 -22.10
C VAL A 324 7.23 -11.89 -22.05
N GLN A 325 7.02 -12.55 -20.92
CA GLN A 325 7.40 -13.94 -20.71
C GLN A 325 6.19 -14.84 -20.93
N ILE A 326 6.33 -15.81 -21.84
CA ILE A 326 5.35 -16.86 -22.10
C ILE A 326 5.68 -18.03 -21.17
N THR A 327 4.71 -18.43 -20.36
CA THR A 327 4.91 -19.45 -19.32
C THR A 327 3.59 -20.20 -19.07
N THR A 328 3.59 -21.13 -18.14
CA THR A 328 2.42 -21.92 -17.76
C THR A 328 1.52 -21.14 -16.78
N PRO A 329 0.20 -21.41 -16.76
CA PRO A 329 -0.71 -20.84 -15.77
C PRO A 329 -0.25 -21.08 -14.32
N GLU A 330 0.29 -22.26 -14.02
CA GLU A 330 0.77 -22.63 -12.70
C GLU A 330 1.94 -21.74 -12.25
N CYS A 331 2.89 -21.44 -13.16
CA CYS A 331 3.99 -20.51 -12.86
C CYS A 331 3.48 -19.09 -12.61
N CYS A 332 2.45 -18.65 -13.33
CA CYS A 332 1.82 -17.36 -13.10
C CYS A 332 1.08 -17.30 -11.76
N GLU A 333 0.44 -18.39 -11.34
CA GLU A 333 -0.27 -18.47 -10.06
C GLU A 333 0.69 -18.37 -8.85
N CYS A 334 1.93 -18.82 -9.00
CA CYS A 334 2.97 -18.66 -7.99
C CYS A 334 3.65 -17.28 -8.02
N GLN A 335 3.39 -16.45 -9.03
CA GLN A 335 4.01 -15.15 -9.17
C GLN A 335 3.09 -14.04 -8.66
N LEU A 336 3.38 -13.57 -7.45
CA LEU A 336 2.64 -12.50 -6.81
C LEU A 336 3.34 -11.16 -7.05
N ASP A 337 2.57 -10.19 -7.51
CA ASP A 337 2.97 -8.80 -7.56
C ASP A 337 2.52 -8.10 -6.28
N ILE A 338 3.27 -7.09 -5.84
CA ILE A 338 2.89 -6.28 -4.69
C ILE A 338 2.36 -4.94 -5.18
N ALA A 339 1.21 -4.53 -4.65
CA ALA A 339 0.54 -3.30 -5.01
C ALA A 339 0.02 -2.53 -3.80
N LEU A 340 0.11 -1.20 -3.88
CA LEU A 340 -0.43 -0.28 -2.88
C LEU A 340 -1.70 0.40 -3.42
N TYR A 341 -2.80 0.23 -2.71
CA TYR A 341 -4.10 0.81 -3.00
C TYR A 341 -4.46 1.87 -1.97
N PRO A 342 -4.42 3.17 -2.29
CA PRO A 342 -4.96 4.20 -1.41
C PRO A 342 -6.48 4.01 -1.28
N VAL A 343 -6.95 3.78 -0.05
CA VAL A 343 -8.36 3.47 0.25
C VAL A 343 -8.99 4.47 1.22
N ARG A 344 -8.33 5.61 1.47
CA ARG A 344 -8.82 6.71 2.31
C ARG A 344 -10.28 7.10 2.01
N ASP A 345 -10.66 7.06 0.73
CA ASP A 345 -12.01 7.43 0.28
C ASP A 345 -13.04 6.32 0.48
N LEU A 346 -12.62 5.08 0.72
CA LEU A 346 -13.49 3.91 0.89
C LEU A 346 -13.68 3.53 2.36
N VAL A 347 -12.64 3.63 3.18
CA VAL A 347 -12.72 3.32 4.61
C VAL A 347 -13.51 4.40 5.37
N GLU A 348 -14.37 3.97 6.30
CA GLU A 348 -15.04 4.91 7.20
C GLU A 348 -14.10 5.29 8.34
N VAL A 349 -14.04 6.59 8.67
CA VAL A 349 -13.33 7.07 9.85
C VAL A 349 -14.34 7.12 10.99
N ALA A 350 -14.29 6.17 11.91
CA ALA A 350 -15.08 6.23 13.13
C ALA A 350 -14.73 7.52 13.92
N ALA A 351 -15.72 8.11 14.60
CA ALA A 351 -15.52 9.35 15.35
C ALA A 351 -14.34 9.20 16.31
N ALA A 352 -13.25 9.93 16.04
CA ALA A 352 -12.03 9.91 16.84
C ALA A 352 -12.37 10.22 18.30
N HIS A 353 -12.10 9.28 19.19
CA HIS A 353 -11.98 9.59 20.60
C HIS A 353 -10.71 10.43 20.79
N PRO A 354 -10.68 11.35 21.78
CA PRO A 354 -9.45 12.06 22.13
C PRO A 354 -8.40 11.02 22.57
N GLY A 355 -7.54 10.63 21.64
CA GLY A 355 -6.51 9.64 21.86
C GLY A 355 -6.32 8.58 20.77
N ASP A 356 -7.16 8.56 19.72
CA ASP A 356 -7.01 7.58 18.64
C ASP A 356 -5.90 8.01 17.65
N LEU A 357 -5.15 7.04 17.10
CA LEU A 357 -4.11 7.33 16.10
C LEU A 357 -4.74 7.95 14.83
N PRO A 358 -4.01 8.80 14.08
CA PRO A 358 -4.47 9.28 12.78
C PRO A 358 -4.71 8.11 11.83
N GLY A 359 -5.97 7.82 11.49
CA GLY A 359 -6.35 6.69 10.65
C GLY A 359 -6.50 5.33 11.37
N ALA A 360 -6.27 5.23 12.70
CA ALA A 360 -6.56 3.99 13.44
C ALA A 360 -8.05 3.68 13.57
N ASN A 361 -8.90 4.70 13.39
CA ASN A 361 -10.35 4.53 13.31
C ASN A 361 -10.84 4.24 11.89
N CYS A 362 -9.94 3.97 10.94
CA CYS A 362 -10.32 3.48 9.62
C CYS A 362 -10.69 1.99 9.73
N ASP A 363 -11.94 1.66 9.39
CA ASP A 363 -12.37 0.27 9.30
C ASP A 363 -11.79 -0.39 8.04
N PHE A 364 -10.57 -0.92 8.17
CA PHE A 364 -9.93 -1.73 7.12
C PHE A 364 -10.51 -3.15 7.07
N ASP A 365 -10.98 -3.68 8.20
CA ASP A 365 -11.45 -5.05 8.32
C ASP A 365 -12.64 -5.33 7.42
N SER A 366 -13.62 -4.40 7.36
CA SER A 366 -14.75 -4.52 6.45
C SER A 366 -14.32 -4.57 4.98
N LEU A 367 -13.36 -3.72 4.58
CA LEU A 367 -12.89 -3.67 3.19
C LEU A 367 -12.04 -4.90 2.85
N ARG A 368 -11.13 -5.30 3.75
CA ARG A 368 -10.34 -6.53 3.64
C ARG A 368 -11.26 -7.73 3.45
N GLN A 369 -12.26 -7.89 4.32
CA GLN A 369 -13.21 -8.99 4.25
C GLN A 369 -13.98 -9.00 2.94
N VAL A 370 -14.42 -7.84 2.43
CA VAL A 370 -15.09 -7.77 1.12
C VAL A 370 -14.16 -8.23 0.01
N ILE A 371 -12.90 -7.79 0.00
CA ILE A 371 -11.92 -8.21 -1.02
C ILE A 371 -11.68 -9.73 -0.93
N THR A 372 -11.31 -10.23 0.25
CA THR A 372 -10.91 -11.64 0.42
C THR A 372 -12.08 -12.61 0.26
N SER A 373 -13.32 -12.20 0.52
CA SER A 373 -14.50 -13.05 0.33
C SER A 373 -15.11 -13.02 -1.08
N THR A 374 -14.80 -12.01 -1.89
CA THR A 374 -15.42 -11.84 -3.23
C THR A 374 -14.46 -12.09 -4.37
N ILE A 375 -13.16 -11.83 -4.21
CA ILE A 375 -12.15 -12.00 -5.24
C ILE A 375 -11.25 -13.16 -4.87
N ALA A 376 -11.19 -14.19 -5.73
CA ALA A 376 -10.34 -15.38 -5.59
C ALA A 376 -10.22 -15.90 -4.13
N PRO A 377 -11.35 -16.24 -3.46
CA PRO A 377 -11.40 -16.41 -2.01
C PRO A 377 -10.56 -17.57 -1.46
N ASP A 378 -10.15 -18.50 -2.32
CA ASP A 378 -9.29 -19.65 -2.04
C ASP A 378 -7.79 -19.36 -2.16
N THR A 379 -7.42 -18.14 -2.60
CA THR A 379 -6.02 -17.76 -2.88
C THR A 379 -5.37 -16.93 -1.77
N TRP A 380 -6.08 -16.65 -0.67
CA TRP A 380 -5.59 -15.81 0.42
C TRP A 380 -4.95 -16.60 1.56
N ASP A 381 -3.99 -16.00 2.25
CA ASP A 381 -3.26 -16.52 3.40
C ASP A 381 -4.17 -17.05 4.52
N GLU A 382 -5.28 -16.36 4.80
CA GLU A 382 -6.28 -16.75 5.81
C GLU A 382 -6.86 -18.15 5.59
N VAL A 383 -6.86 -18.62 4.34
CA VAL A 383 -7.32 -19.96 3.94
C VAL A 383 -6.19 -20.87 3.46
N GLY A 384 -4.93 -20.44 3.63
CA GLY A 384 -3.73 -21.17 3.24
C GLY A 384 -3.28 -20.98 1.79
N GLY A 385 -3.85 -19.99 1.09
CA GLY A 385 -3.37 -19.55 -0.22
C GLY A 385 -2.14 -18.63 -0.13
N PRO A 386 -1.50 -18.31 -1.27
CA PRO A 386 -0.25 -17.57 -1.29
C PRO A 386 -0.41 -16.04 -1.18
N GLY A 387 -1.60 -15.50 -1.45
CA GLY A 387 -1.84 -14.05 -1.48
C GLY A 387 -2.06 -13.44 -0.09
N ALA A 388 -1.68 -12.18 0.08
CA ALA A 388 -1.78 -11.46 1.35
C ALA A 388 -2.36 -10.06 1.18
N VAL A 389 -3.04 -9.56 2.22
CA VAL A 389 -3.59 -8.20 2.25
C VAL A 389 -3.42 -7.59 3.65
N GLU A 390 -2.68 -6.48 3.71
CA GLU A 390 -2.40 -5.80 4.97
C GLU A 390 -2.64 -4.29 4.89
N PRO A 391 -3.19 -3.67 5.94
CA PRO A 391 -3.38 -2.23 6.00
C PRO A 391 -2.07 -1.51 6.33
N LEU A 392 -1.87 -0.34 5.73
CA LEU A 392 -0.76 0.57 5.98
C LEU A 392 -1.28 1.94 6.44
N LEU A 393 -0.53 2.54 7.35
CA LEU A 393 -0.66 3.90 7.87
C LEU A 393 0.72 4.58 7.81
N PRO A 394 0.81 5.93 7.74
CA PRO A 394 -0.18 6.94 8.13
C PRO A 394 -1.23 7.31 7.05
N VAL A 395 -1.01 6.96 5.78
CA VAL A 395 -2.01 7.17 4.73
C VAL A 395 -2.80 5.88 4.56
N PRO A 396 -4.14 5.86 4.77
CA PRO A 396 -4.94 4.64 4.68
C PRO A 396 -4.80 3.96 3.32
N THR A 397 -4.04 2.87 3.31
CA THR A 397 -3.61 2.17 2.11
C THR A 397 -3.71 0.66 2.37
N LEU A 398 -4.16 -0.11 1.39
CA LEU A 398 -4.02 -1.57 1.43
C LEU A 398 -2.79 -1.97 0.62
N MET A 399 -1.90 -2.73 1.26
CA MET A 399 -0.79 -3.42 0.63
C MET A 399 -1.24 -4.84 0.31
N ILE A 400 -1.21 -5.21 -0.96
CA ILE A 400 -1.72 -6.50 -1.44
C ILE A 400 -0.62 -7.20 -2.23
N SER A 401 -0.35 -8.47 -1.91
CA SER A 401 0.47 -9.38 -2.72
C SER A 401 -0.42 -10.42 -3.37
N GLN A 402 -0.52 -10.39 -4.70
CA GLN A 402 -1.41 -11.31 -5.43
C GLN A 402 -1.03 -11.39 -6.92
N THR A 403 -1.58 -12.36 -7.66
CA THR A 403 -1.34 -12.48 -9.11
C THR A 403 -1.86 -11.27 -9.91
N GLN A 404 -1.26 -11.03 -11.08
CA GLN A 404 -1.66 -9.94 -11.97
C GLN A 404 -3.16 -9.96 -12.30
N GLN A 405 -3.72 -11.12 -12.60
CA GLN A 405 -5.15 -11.27 -12.94
C GLN A 405 -6.04 -10.80 -11.78
N VAL A 406 -5.74 -11.23 -10.56
CA VAL A 406 -6.53 -10.87 -9.39
C VAL A 406 -6.37 -9.39 -9.05
N HIS A 407 -5.20 -8.78 -9.27
CA HIS A 407 -5.03 -7.33 -9.14
C HIS A 407 -5.95 -6.53 -10.06
N GLU A 408 -6.21 -7.01 -11.29
CA GLU A 408 -7.17 -6.40 -12.22
C GLU A 408 -8.60 -6.48 -11.67
N GLU A 409 -8.98 -7.63 -11.11
CA GLU A 409 -10.29 -7.84 -10.47
C GLU A 409 -10.48 -6.94 -9.24
N ILE A 410 -9.47 -6.84 -8.37
CA ILE A 410 -9.46 -5.94 -7.21
C ILE A 410 -9.60 -4.49 -7.66
N LEU A 411 -8.88 -4.06 -8.69
CA LEU A 411 -8.98 -2.71 -9.23
C LEU A 411 -10.39 -2.41 -9.75
N GLY A 412 -11.02 -3.37 -10.42
CA GLY A 412 -12.42 -3.31 -10.86
C GLY A 412 -13.37 -3.11 -9.68
N LEU A 413 -13.29 -3.99 -8.68
CA LEU A 413 -14.12 -3.93 -7.47
C LEU A 413 -13.98 -2.59 -6.74
N LEU A 414 -12.75 -2.14 -6.47
CA LEU A 414 -12.50 -0.86 -5.79
C LEU A 414 -13.03 0.32 -6.60
N THR A 415 -12.94 0.27 -7.94
CA THR A 415 -13.50 1.30 -8.81
C THR A 415 -15.03 1.35 -8.71
N ASP A 416 -15.69 0.19 -8.72
CA ASP A 416 -17.14 0.10 -8.60
C ASP A 416 -17.63 0.57 -7.22
N LEU A 417 -16.93 0.22 -6.15
CA LEU A 417 -17.23 0.73 -4.79
C LEU A 417 -17.13 2.26 -4.72
N ARG A 418 -16.11 2.85 -5.35
CA ARG A 418 -15.96 4.32 -5.42
C ARG A 418 -17.10 4.96 -6.20
N GLN A 419 -17.54 4.35 -7.30
CA GLN A 419 -18.68 4.84 -8.08
C GLN A 419 -19.99 4.75 -7.31
N ALA A 420 -20.24 3.62 -6.63
CA ALA A 420 -21.42 3.40 -5.80
C ALA A 420 -21.48 4.40 -4.63
N LYS A 421 -20.35 4.64 -3.94
CA LYS A 421 -20.27 5.63 -2.86
C LYS A 421 -20.60 7.03 -3.36
N LYS A 422 -20.06 7.43 -4.52
CA LYS A 422 -20.40 8.72 -5.17
C LYS A 422 -21.90 8.85 -5.45
N GLN A 423 -22.52 7.81 -6.02
CA GLN A 423 -23.96 7.81 -6.30
C GLN A 423 -24.79 7.89 -5.02
N SER A 424 -24.43 7.12 -3.98
CA SER A 424 -25.10 7.16 -2.67
C SER A 424 -24.99 8.52 -1.99
N THR A 425 -23.84 9.21 -2.06
CA THR A 425 -23.73 10.59 -1.58
C THR A 425 -24.59 11.57 -2.38
N VAL A 426 -24.78 11.37 -3.68
CA VAL A 426 -25.68 12.20 -4.50
C VAL A 426 -27.15 11.95 -4.13
N VAL A 427 -27.54 10.70 -3.87
CA VAL A 427 -28.90 10.33 -3.46
C VAL A 427 -29.21 10.76 -2.03
N ALA A 428 -28.26 10.64 -1.08
CA ALA A 428 -28.42 11.15 0.29
C ALA A 428 -28.52 12.69 0.32
N ASN A 429 -27.82 13.39 -0.58
CA ASN A 429 -27.95 14.83 -0.78
C ASN A 429 -29.19 15.23 -1.61
N ALA A 430 -29.85 14.28 -2.27
CA ALA A 430 -31.19 14.48 -2.81
C ALA A 430 -32.20 14.38 -1.64
N THR A 431 -32.13 15.36 -0.74
CA THR A 431 -33.12 15.53 0.34
C THR A 431 -34.48 15.71 -0.31
N ASP A 432 -35.50 14.99 0.15
CA ASP A 432 -36.90 15.29 -0.14
C ASP A 432 -37.11 16.81 0.00
N PRO A 433 -37.50 17.54 -1.07
CA PRO A 433 -37.57 19.00 -1.05
C PRO A 433 -38.51 19.55 0.03
N ASP A 434 -39.41 18.71 0.55
CA ASP A 434 -40.36 19.06 1.62
C ASP A 434 -39.94 18.54 3.01
N ALA A 435 -38.83 17.80 3.13
CA ALA A 435 -38.32 17.34 4.42
C ALA A 435 -37.73 18.50 5.23
N HIS A 436 -38.20 18.65 6.47
CA HIS A 436 -37.77 19.70 7.39
C HIS A 436 -36.66 19.16 8.30
N PHE A 437 -35.48 19.77 8.28
CA PHE A 437 -34.35 19.41 9.12
C PHE A 437 -33.87 20.60 9.94
N VAL A 438 -33.11 20.34 11.01
CA VAL A 438 -32.55 21.38 11.87
C VAL A 438 -31.12 21.69 11.40
N ARG A 439 -30.79 22.96 11.24
CA ARG A 439 -29.44 23.45 10.97
C ARG A 439 -29.11 24.62 11.89
N SER A 440 -27.93 24.59 12.47
CA SER A 440 -27.34 25.72 13.20
C SER A 440 -26.48 26.56 12.26
N TYR A 441 -26.56 27.89 12.41
CA TYR A 441 -25.72 28.85 11.71
C TYR A 441 -24.93 29.63 12.75
N ASN A 442 -23.62 29.71 12.60
CA ASN A 442 -22.78 30.55 13.46
C ASN A 442 -22.87 32.00 12.99
N VAL A 443 -23.57 32.83 13.77
CA VAL A 443 -23.85 34.21 13.39
C VAL A 443 -22.99 35.18 14.18
N ASN A 444 -22.56 36.25 13.51
CA ASN A 444 -21.78 37.30 14.13
C ASN A 444 -22.66 38.14 15.08
N ASN A 445 -22.55 37.84 16.37
CA ASN A 445 -23.29 38.50 17.45
C ASN A 445 -22.73 39.88 17.81
N GLU A 446 -21.68 40.37 17.14
CA GLU A 446 -21.18 41.73 17.35
C GLU A 446 -22.04 42.79 16.63
N ILE A 447 -22.76 42.39 15.57
CA ILE A 447 -23.53 43.30 14.70
C ILE A 447 -25.00 43.36 15.13
N ALA A 448 -25.61 42.23 15.45
CA ALA A 448 -26.99 42.13 15.92
C ALA A 448 -27.13 40.86 16.77
N SER A 449 -28.06 40.90 17.73
CA SER A 449 -28.30 39.71 18.55
C SER A 449 -28.93 38.58 17.70
N PRO A 450 -28.59 37.31 17.97
CA PRO A 450 -29.16 36.16 17.26
C PRO A 450 -30.70 36.14 17.23
N ASP A 451 -31.37 36.70 18.23
CA ASP A 451 -32.84 36.82 18.25
C ASP A 451 -33.36 37.93 17.32
N GLU A 452 -32.62 39.03 17.17
CA GLU A 452 -32.90 40.04 16.14
C GLU A 452 -32.65 39.49 14.73
N ILE A 453 -31.60 38.68 14.57
CA ILE A 453 -31.29 37.98 13.32
C ILE A 453 -32.38 36.94 13.01
N ALA A 454 -32.86 36.20 14.01
CA ALA A 454 -33.98 35.27 13.87
C ALA A 454 -35.24 35.99 13.37
N THR A 455 -35.54 37.16 13.94
CA THR A 455 -36.67 38.00 13.54
C THR A 455 -36.53 38.47 12.09
N LEU A 456 -35.33 38.92 11.71
CA LEU A 456 -35.04 39.36 10.35
C LEU A 456 -35.16 38.22 9.34
N VAL A 457 -34.66 37.03 9.69
CA VAL A 457 -34.82 35.82 8.88
C VAL A 457 -36.30 35.50 8.68
N MET A 458 -37.11 35.52 9.74
CA MET A 458 -38.56 35.27 9.65
C MET A 458 -39.31 36.33 8.83
N CYS A 459 -38.85 37.58 8.82
CA CYS A 459 -39.44 38.64 8.01
C CYS A 459 -39.05 38.53 6.52
N ALA A 460 -37.82 38.15 6.23
CA ALA A 460 -37.28 38.09 4.87
C ALA A 460 -37.56 36.76 4.15
N THR A 461 -37.81 35.70 4.91
CA THR A 461 -38.27 34.41 4.40
C THR A 461 -39.76 34.30 4.73
N ASP A 462 -40.62 34.41 3.71
CA ASP A 462 -42.08 34.52 3.77
C ASP A 462 -42.72 34.06 5.09
N SER A 463 -43.34 34.98 5.83
CA SER A 463 -43.85 34.76 7.21
C SER A 463 -44.90 33.66 7.35
N ARG A 464 -45.40 33.10 6.23
CA ARG A 464 -46.37 31.99 6.19
C ARG A 464 -45.74 30.60 6.29
N THR A 465 -44.40 30.52 6.22
CA THR A 465 -43.65 29.25 6.25
C THR A 465 -43.28 28.80 7.68
N TRP A 466 -43.41 29.70 8.65
CA TRP A 466 -43.03 29.48 10.05
C TRP A 466 -44.25 29.13 10.93
N GLY A 467 -44.11 28.12 11.81
CA GLY A 467 -45.11 27.78 12.83
C GLY A 467 -46.28 26.87 12.41
N GLY A 468 -46.20 26.21 11.25
CA GLY A 468 -47.20 25.22 10.80
C GLY A 468 -47.14 23.86 11.53
N GLU A 469 -47.98 22.90 11.11
CA GLU A 469 -48.06 21.53 11.69
C GLU A 469 -46.70 20.78 11.73
N ALA A 470 -45.74 21.16 10.89
CA ALA A 470 -44.39 20.60 10.85
C ALA A 470 -43.45 21.11 11.97
N GLY A 471 -43.89 22.08 12.78
CA GLY A 471 -43.11 22.65 13.88
C GLY A 471 -41.83 23.32 13.41
N THR A 472 -41.91 24.18 12.39
CA THR A 472 -40.81 24.99 11.86
C THR A 472 -40.53 26.19 12.76
N PHE A 473 -39.25 26.46 13.02
CA PHE A 473 -38.85 27.56 13.90
C PHE A 473 -37.48 28.12 13.53
N VAL A 474 -37.25 29.38 13.91
CA VAL A 474 -35.92 30.01 13.96
C VAL A 474 -35.75 30.60 15.35
N GLN A 475 -34.63 30.31 16.00
CA GLN A 475 -34.35 30.82 17.33
C GLN A 475 -32.85 31.08 17.53
N GLY A 476 -32.53 32.16 18.24
CA GLY A 476 -31.18 32.41 18.74
C GLY A 476 -30.83 31.52 19.93
N LEU A 477 -29.63 30.93 19.92
CA LEU A 477 -29.08 30.17 21.03
C LEU A 477 -27.59 30.52 21.20
N GLY A 478 -27.28 31.48 22.06
CA GLY A 478 -25.90 31.98 22.20
C GLY A 478 -25.42 32.59 20.87
N PRO A 479 -24.22 32.28 20.36
CA PRO A 479 -23.75 32.78 19.05
C PRO A 479 -24.36 32.02 17.86
N LEU A 480 -25.26 31.06 18.11
CA LEU A 480 -25.83 30.20 17.06
C LEU A 480 -27.27 30.63 16.75
N LEU A 481 -27.61 30.61 15.48
CA LEU A 481 -28.98 30.68 15.00
C LEU A 481 -29.44 29.27 14.61
N VAL A 482 -30.41 28.72 15.34
CA VAL A 482 -30.96 27.39 15.05
C VAL A 482 -32.21 27.53 14.22
N VAL A 483 -32.23 26.90 13.05
CA VAL A 483 -33.34 26.94 12.09
C VAL A 483 -33.81 25.52 11.83
N LYS A 484 -35.12 25.27 11.92
CA LYS A 484 -35.75 24.03 11.45
C LYS A 484 -36.63 24.32 10.24
N HIS A 485 -36.17 23.98 9.04
CA HIS A 485 -36.95 24.13 7.82
C HIS A 485 -36.53 23.15 6.71
N ASN A 486 -37.22 23.19 5.57
CA ASN A 486 -36.81 22.51 4.34
C ASN A 486 -35.61 23.17 3.64
N PHE A 487 -35.02 22.44 2.69
CA PHE A 487 -33.80 22.83 1.99
C PHE A 487 -33.88 24.21 1.31
N SER A 488 -34.99 24.51 0.64
CA SER A 488 -35.22 25.77 -0.08
C SER A 488 -35.16 26.99 0.85
N VAL A 489 -35.73 26.89 2.05
CA VAL A 489 -35.67 27.98 3.03
C VAL A 489 -34.27 28.06 3.64
N HIS A 490 -33.62 26.94 3.96
CA HIS A 490 -32.23 26.96 4.44
C HIS A 490 -31.25 27.63 3.45
N HIS A 491 -31.47 27.46 2.14
CA HIS A 491 -30.71 28.13 1.10
C HIS A 491 -30.96 29.65 1.10
N ARG A 492 -32.23 30.09 1.22
CA ARG A 492 -32.58 31.51 1.33
C ARG A 492 -32.00 32.16 2.60
N VAL A 493 -32.08 31.46 3.74
CA VAL A 493 -31.51 31.91 5.01
C VAL A 493 -30.00 32.10 4.89
N ARG A 494 -29.28 31.11 4.35
CA ARG A 494 -27.83 31.22 4.15
C ARG A 494 -27.48 32.38 3.23
N ALA A 495 -28.16 32.51 2.09
CA ALA A 495 -27.92 33.60 1.14
C ALA A 495 -28.11 34.98 1.77
N LEU A 496 -29.13 35.14 2.63
CA LEU A 496 -29.38 36.37 3.37
C LEU A 496 -28.32 36.65 4.45
N LEU A 497 -27.93 35.64 5.23
CA LEU A 497 -26.90 35.83 6.25
C LEU A 497 -25.53 36.15 5.62
N THR A 498 -25.22 35.54 4.47
CA THR A 498 -24.02 35.84 3.69
C THR A 498 -24.06 37.25 3.12
N SER A 499 -25.18 37.69 2.53
CA SER A 499 -25.27 39.02 1.92
C SER A 499 -25.20 40.15 2.94
N LEU A 500 -25.62 39.89 4.18
CA LEU A 500 -25.52 40.82 5.31
C LEU A 500 -24.18 40.72 6.06
N GLY A 501 -23.28 39.80 5.68
CA GLY A 501 -22.00 39.60 6.35
C GLY A 501 -22.13 39.06 7.78
N LEU A 502 -23.22 38.38 8.09
CA LEU A 502 -23.57 37.91 9.44
C LEU A 502 -23.08 36.48 9.72
N LEU A 503 -22.47 35.77 8.77
CA LEU A 503 -21.88 34.44 9.00
C LEU A 503 -20.40 34.56 9.41
N ASN A 504 -20.03 33.89 10.50
CA ASN A 504 -18.62 33.72 10.84
C ASN A 504 -17.97 32.70 9.89
N VAL A 505 -16.84 33.04 9.25
CA VAL A 505 -16.23 32.29 8.12
C VAL A 505 -15.43 31.05 8.58
N TYR A 506 -15.95 30.31 9.56
CA TYR A 506 -15.45 28.98 9.95
C TYR A 506 -16.58 27.97 9.87
N ASP A 507 -17.01 27.65 8.64
CA ASP A 507 -18.06 26.68 8.37
C ASP A 507 -17.40 25.40 7.83
N GLY A 508 -16.70 24.70 8.71
CA GLY A 508 -16.28 23.31 8.49
C GLY A 508 -17.50 22.41 8.56
N PHE A 509 -17.66 21.55 7.55
CA PHE A 509 -18.75 20.57 7.43
C PHE A 509 -18.97 19.78 8.73
N GLN A 510 -20.14 19.94 9.36
CA GLN A 510 -20.73 18.94 10.24
C GLN A 510 -22.15 18.63 9.74
N CYS A 511 -22.28 17.55 8.97
CA CYS A 511 -23.57 16.89 8.77
C CYS A 511 -23.95 16.20 10.09
N GLY A 512 -25.18 16.47 10.54
CA GLY A 512 -25.66 16.11 11.87
C GLY A 512 -25.79 14.61 12.11
N VAL A 513 -25.28 14.18 13.27
CA VAL A 513 -25.61 12.90 13.90
C VAL A 513 -26.90 13.11 14.70
N GLY A 514 -27.88 12.20 14.53
CA GLY A 514 -29.17 12.25 15.23
C GLY A 514 -29.02 12.23 16.74
N LEU A 515 -29.76 13.09 17.42
CA LEU A 515 -29.93 13.03 18.88
C LEU A 515 -30.87 11.85 19.24
N PRO A 516 -30.56 11.07 20.29
CA PRO A 516 -31.44 10.03 20.79
C PRO A 516 -32.69 10.63 21.43
N SER A 517 -33.84 10.03 21.15
CA SER A 517 -35.16 10.36 21.67
C SER A 517 -35.21 10.20 23.20
N GLY A 518 -35.46 11.31 23.90
CA GLY A 518 -35.76 11.32 25.34
C GLY A 518 -37.15 10.77 25.63
N GLY A 519 -37.20 9.65 26.37
CA GLY A 519 -38.42 9.14 27.01
C GLY A 519 -38.78 9.97 28.24
N PHE A 520 -39.98 10.56 28.21
CA PHE A 520 -40.60 11.29 29.30
C PHE A 520 -40.77 10.43 30.57
N GLY A 521 -40.29 10.93 31.71
CA GLY A 521 -40.66 10.44 33.03
C GLY A 521 -42.00 11.03 33.46
N ALA A 522 -42.89 10.17 33.94
CA ALA A 522 -44.07 10.56 34.72
C ALA A 522 -44.13 9.70 35.98
N ASP A 523 -44.27 10.37 37.12
CA ASP A 523 -44.36 9.82 38.46
C ASP A 523 -45.53 8.83 38.66
N GLY A 524 -45.32 7.84 39.51
CA GLY A 524 -46.34 6.85 39.89
C GLY A 524 -45.90 5.94 41.05
N ASN A 525 -45.85 6.51 42.24
CA ASN A 525 -45.60 5.88 43.54
C ASN A 525 -46.48 4.63 43.80
N SER A 526 -45.89 3.47 44.14
CA SER A 526 -46.49 2.57 45.14
C SER A 526 -45.45 1.66 45.82
N LYS A 527 -45.61 1.56 47.14
CA LYS A 527 -44.82 0.82 48.14
C LYS A 527 -45.01 -0.70 48.02
N ALA A 528 -43.95 -1.47 48.27
CA ALA A 528 -43.93 -2.57 49.26
C ALA A 528 -42.50 -3.17 49.32
N THR A 529 -41.72 -2.95 50.39
CA THR A 529 -41.54 -3.79 51.61
C THR A 529 -40.60 -4.99 51.42
N GLU A 530 -39.48 -4.98 52.18
CA GLU A 530 -38.71 -6.11 52.77
C GLU A 530 -38.18 -7.25 51.86
N ALA A 531 -37.00 -7.86 52.04
CA ALA A 531 -35.97 -7.84 53.08
C ALA A 531 -34.64 -8.40 52.51
N ALA A 532 -33.53 -8.06 53.17
CA ALA A 532 -32.22 -8.70 53.07
C ALA A 532 -32.30 -10.14 53.65
N MET A 533 -31.51 -11.15 53.25
CA MET A 533 -30.06 -11.33 53.48
C MET A 533 -29.62 -12.74 52.93
N PRO A 534 -28.32 -13.09 52.94
CA PRO A 534 -27.67 -13.96 51.94
C PRO A 534 -27.40 -15.40 52.41
N VAL A 535 -27.09 -16.31 51.47
CA VAL A 535 -26.40 -17.59 51.75
C VAL A 535 -25.47 -17.96 50.58
N GLN A 536 -24.16 -18.01 50.85
CA GLN A 536 -23.16 -18.79 50.09
C GLN A 536 -22.99 -20.19 50.74
N PRO A 537 -22.03 -21.05 50.31
CA PRO A 537 -21.86 -21.71 49.03
C PRO A 537 -21.73 -23.25 49.22
N THR A 538 -21.96 -24.08 48.20
CA THR A 538 -21.48 -25.48 48.22
C THR A 538 -21.21 -26.01 46.81
N SER A 539 -19.93 -26.22 46.50
CA SER A 539 -19.46 -27.38 45.71
C SER A 539 -19.17 -28.51 46.72
N PRO A 540 -19.30 -29.82 46.40
CA PRO A 540 -18.25 -30.51 45.61
C PRO A 540 -18.70 -31.73 44.78
N GLY A 541 -17.79 -32.22 43.93
CA GLY A 541 -17.77 -33.58 43.34
C GLY A 541 -18.39 -33.66 41.95
N GLY A 542 -17.76 -34.21 40.90
CA GLY A 542 -16.68 -35.19 40.83
C GLY A 542 -17.21 -36.48 40.17
N CYS A 543 -16.51 -36.94 39.12
CA CYS A 543 -16.71 -38.17 38.31
C CYS A 543 -17.86 -38.09 37.28
N PHE A 544 -17.67 -38.37 36.00
CA PHE A 544 -16.71 -39.21 35.27
C PHE A 544 -16.21 -38.54 33.98
#